data_AF-A0A2G9XM62-F1
#
_entry.id   AF-A0A2G9XM62-F1
#
_cell.length_a   1.000
_cell.length_b   1.000
_cell.length_c   1.000
_cell.angle_alpha   90.00
_cell.angle_beta   90.00
_cell.angle_gamma   90.00
#
_symmetry.space_group_name_H-M   'P 1'
#
loop_
_entity.id
_entity.type
_entity.pdbx_description
1 polymer ?
#
loop_
_entity_poly.entity_id
_entity_poly.type
_entity_poly.pdbx_seq_one_letter_code
_entity_poly.pdbx_strand_id
1 'polypeptide(L)' 'FKTDKGWLHIYHGVFKTMAGAVYRLGAALHDLNDPAQIIGVSDQWIL' A
#
# COMPACT_ATOMS: atom_id res chain seq x y z
N PHE A 1 7.16 -1.54 -7.81
CA PHE A 1 8.52 -2.10 -7.96
C PHE A 1 8.44 -3.62 -7.94
N LYS A 2 9.15 -4.34 -8.82
CA LYS A 2 9.09 -5.81 -8.87
C LYS A 2 10.09 -6.42 -7.88
N THR A 3 9.65 -7.41 -7.11
CA THR A 3 10.47 -8.21 -6.20
C THR A 3 10.38 -9.70 -6.56
N ASP A 4 11.18 -10.53 -5.91
CA ASP A 4 11.03 -11.99 -5.96
C ASP A 4 9.69 -12.48 -5.38
N LYS A 5 9.08 -11.71 -4.46
CA LYS A 5 7.84 -12.05 -3.78
C LYS A 5 6.57 -11.50 -4.43
N GLY A 6 6.68 -10.56 -5.38
CA GLY A 6 5.53 -9.83 -5.91
C GLY A 6 5.86 -8.42 -6.39
N TRP A 7 4.85 -7.69 -6.85
CA TRP A 7 4.95 -6.27 -7.15
C TRP A 7 4.67 -5.45 -5.89
N LEU A 8 5.72 -4.83 -5.34
CA LEU A 8 5.59 -3.87 -4.24
C LEU A 8 4.97 -2.57 -4.76
N HIS A 9 3.84 -2.20 -4.18
CA HIS A 9 3.10 -0.98 -4.44
C HIS A 9 3.00 -0.17 -3.15
N ILE A 10 3.60 1.02 -3.15
CA ILE A 10 3.44 2.01 -2.08
C ILE A 10 2.30 2.95 -2.49
N TYR A 11 1.31 3.10 -1.62
CA TYR A 11 0.14 3.95 -1.85
C TYR A 11 -0.03 4.94 -0.70
N HIS A 12 -0.80 6.00 -0.93
CA HIS A 12 -1.13 6.97 0.12
C HIS A 12 -2.62 6.86 0.51
N GLY A 13 -2.88 6.85 1.81
CA GLY A 13 -4.20 7.00 2.40
C GLY A 13 -4.40 8.41 2.93
N VAL A 14 -5.60 8.97 2.74
CA VAL A 14 -5.96 10.30 3.25
C VAL A 14 -7.17 10.16 4.17
N PHE A 15 -7.01 10.60 5.41
CA PHE A 15 -8.06 10.57 6.42
C PHE A 15 -8.41 11.99 6.83
N LYS A 16 -9.68 12.38 6.67
CA LYS A 16 -10.13 13.73 7.04
C LYS A 16 -10.45 13.79 8.53
N THR A 17 -9.92 14.79 9.22
CA THR A 17 -10.15 15.07 10.64
C THR A 17 -10.69 16.49 10.82
N MET A 18 -11.12 16.83 12.03
CA MET A 18 -11.55 18.19 12.38
C MET A 18 -10.42 19.22 12.27
N ALA A 19 -9.16 18.78 12.34
CA ALA A 19 -7.97 19.64 12.26
C ALA A 19 -7.27 19.58 10.89
N GLY A 20 -7.91 19.00 9.87
CA GLY A 20 -7.35 18.86 8.52
C GLY A 20 -7.18 17.41 8.08
N ALA A 21 -6.48 17.21 6.96
CA ALA A 21 -6.25 15.89 6.37
C ALA A 21 -4.96 15.26 6.90
N VAL A 22 -5.06 14.02 7.34
CA VAL A 22 -3.92 13.18 7.73
C VAL A 22 -3.56 12.30 6.53
N TYR A 23 -2.31 12.39 6.09
CA TYR A 23 -1.75 11.57 5.03
C TYR A 23 -0.94 10.45 5.66
N ARG A 24 -1.16 9.22 5.18
CA ARG A 24 -0.38 8.05 5.57
C ARG A 24 0.08 7.30 4.35
N LEU A 25 1.23 6.62 4.43
CA LEU A 25 1.69 5.71 3.39
C LEU A 25 1.46 4.26 3.82
N GLY A 26 0.93 3.46 2.90
CA GLY A 26 0.78 2.02 3.03
C GLY A 26 1.58 1.28 1.97
N ALA A 27 1.73 -0.02 2.15
CA ALA A 27 2.38 -0.92 1.20
C ALA A 27 1.49 -2.13 0.95
N ALA A 28 1.36 -2.50 -0.33
CA ALA A 28 0.69 -3.71 -0.78
C ALA A 28 1.62 -4.49 -1.71
N LEU A 29 1.46 -5.81 -1.70
CA LEU A 29 2.15 -6.74 -2.58
C LEU A 29 1.14 -7.37 -3.52
N HIS A 30 1.36 -7.24 -4.83
CA HIS A 30 0.53 -7.84 -5.87
C HIS A 30 1.22 -9.06 -6.48
N ASP A 31 0.45 -10.01 -7.00
CA ASP A 31 0.98 -11.22 -7.64
C ASP A 31 1.82 -10.90 -8.88
N LEU A 32 2.88 -11.67 -9.11
CA LEU A 32 3.82 -11.43 -10.23
C LEU A 32 3.19 -11.68 -11.61
N ASN A 33 2.28 -12.65 -11.70
CA ASN A 33 1.62 -13.07 -12.93
C ASN A 33 0.35 -12.25 -13.17
N ASP A 34 -0.42 -11.98 -12.11
CA ASP A 34 -1.61 -11.12 -12.17
C ASP A 34 -1.54 -9.97 -11.13
N PRO A 35 -1.04 -8.79 -11.52
CA PRO A 35 -0.96 -7.64 -10.63
C PRO A 35 -2.31 -7.10 -10.14
N ALA A 36 -3.46 -7.56 -10.66
CA ALA A 36 -4.76 -7.21 -10.09
C ALA A 36 -5.04 -7.96 -8.78
N GLN A 37 -4.34 -9.08 -8.54
CA GLN A 37 -4.46 -9.87 -7.33
C GLN A 37 -3.53 -9.33 -6.24
N ILE A 38 -4.11 -8.87 -5.13
CA ILE A 38 -3.38 -8.49 -3.94
C ILE A 38 -3.10 -9.75 -3.11
N ILE A 39 -1.82 -10.01 -2.84
CA ILE A 39 -1.36 -11.18 -2.08
C ILE A 39 -0.83 -10.81 -0.68
N GLY A 40 -0.68 -9.52 -0.40
CA GLY A 40 -0.34 -9.02 0.93
C GLY A 40 -0.59 -7.53 1.08
N VAL A 41 -0.95 -7.10 2.28
CA VAL A 41 -1.09 -5.69 2.67
C VAL A 41 -0.41 -5.53 4.02
N SER A 42 0.35 -4.45 4.19
CA SER A 42 0.96 -4.13 5.49
C SER A 42 -0.10 -3.72 6.50
N ASP A 43 -0.09 -4.35 7.68
CA ASP A 43 -1.00 -3.98 8.78
C ASP A 43 -0.67 -2.60 9.37
N GLN A 44 0.56 -2.12 9.19
CA GLN A 44 1.04 -0.84 9.70
C GLN A 44 1.33 0.13 8.57
N TRP A 45 1.14 1.41 8.88
CA TRP A 45 1.56 2.51 8.02
C TRP A 45 3.08 2.63 8.03
N ILE A 46 3.65 2.93 6.87
CA ILE A 46 5.10 3.09 6.70
C ILE A 46 5.54 4.56 6.83
N LEU A 47 4.59 5.50 6.80
CA LEU A 47 4.77 6.94 7.06
C LEU A 47 3.45 7.59 7.46
#